data_AF-A0A255HGH7-F1
#
_entry.id   AF-A0A255HGH7-F1
#
_cell.length_a   1.000
_cell.length_b   1.000
_cell.length_c   1.000
_cell.angle_alpha   90.00
_cell.angle_beta   90.00
_cell.angle_gamma   90.00
#
_symmetry.space_group_name_H-M   'P 1'
#
loop_
_entity.id
_entity.type
_entity.pdbx_description
1 polymer ?
#
loop_
_entity_poly.entity_id
_entity_poly.type
_entity_poly.pdbx_seq_one_letter_code
_entity_poly.pdbx_strand_id
1 'polypeptide(L)'
;MSGKRDGVRTSWPIKHGKVAAEYYPLAQLKRCDAQQKQCAWGVMRAQRSAPSFTYADGGVNMTFALAIDVARRQEVRQSEVQTAMAIPQDVAALAGTQQLQHTIGLKYGKVEQMELDFGVRYQVCAQRLDAAGKAIDQCDIPFI
;
A
#
# COMPACT_ATOMS: atom_id res chain seq x y z
N MET A 1 -9.20 -12.26 -15.63
CA MET A 1 -8.63 -12.82 -14.38
C MET A 1 -9.50 -12.36 -13.22
N SER A 2 -10.41 -13.22 -12.78
CA SER A 2 -11.30 -12.98 -11.65
C SER A 2 -10.59 -13.47 -10.39
N GLY A 3 -9.85 -12.58 -9.75
CA GLY A 3 -9.43 -12.75 -8.37
C GLY A 3 -10.25 -11.76 -7.56
N LYS A 4 -10.98 -12.26 -6.56
CA LYS A 4 -11.65 -11.43 -5.56
C LYS A 4 -10.61 -10.43 -5.04
N ARG A 5 -10.88 -9.12 -5.20
CA ARG A 5 -10.01 -8.06 -4.69
C ARG A 5 -10.22 -8.01 -3.17
N ASP A 6 -9.72 -9.02 -2.46
CA ASP A 6 -9.77 -9.14 -0.99
C ASP A 6 -8.75 -8.18 -0.32
N GLY A 7 -8.72 -6.93 -0.79
CA GLY A 7 -8.02 -5.85 -0.12
C GLY A 7 -9.00 -5.14 0.81
N VAL A 8 -8.66 -5.02 2.10
CA VAL A 8 -9.38 -4.13 3.01
C VAL A 8 -9.29 -2.71 2.42
N ARG A 9 -10.42 -2.19 1.93
CA ARG A 9 -10.48 -0.82 1.41
C ARG A 9 -10.70 0.14 2.56
N THR A 10 -9.65 0.81 3.00
CA THR A 10 -9.80 1.97 3.88
C THR A 10 -10.08 3.20 3.01
N SER A 11 -11.32 3.69 3.03
CA SER A 11 -11.62 5.04 2.52
C SER A 11 -11.51 6.00 3.70
N TRP A 12 -10.60 6.95 3.62
CA TRP A 12 -10.42 7.97 4.64
C TRP A 12 -11.00 9.27 4.09
N PRO A 13 -12.12 9.80 4.62
CA PRO A 13 -12.43 11.19 4.40
C PRO A 13 -11.38 12.01 5.16
N ILE A 14 -10.33 12.47 4.46
CA ILE A 14 -9.23 13.24 5.04
C ILE A 14 -9.72 14.67 5.31
N LYS A 15 -10.63 14.83 6.27
CA LYS A 15 -11.14 16.13 6.72
C LYS A 15 -10.19 16.83 7.70
N HIS A 16 -9.31 16.07 8.37
CA HIS A 16 -8.56 16.57 9.52
C HIS A 16 -7.10 16.08 9.60
N GLY A 17 -6.50 15.70 8.47
CA GLY A 17 -5.04 15.50 8.37
C GLY A 17 -4.45 14.35 9.17
N LYS A 18 -5.27 13.43 9.72
CA LYS A 18 -4.78 12.28 10.49
C LYS A 18 -5.11 10.98 9.77
N VAL A 19 -4.31 10.67 8.76
CA VAL A 19 -4.25 9.32 8.19
C VAL A 19 -3.14 8.58 8.92
N ALA A 20 -3.47 7.46 9.55
CA ALA A 20 -2.48 6.63 10.22
C ALA A 20 -1.54 5.95 9.22
N ALA A 21 -0.40 5.47 9.73
CA ALA A 21 0.36 4.47 9.00
C ALA A 21 -0.52 3.23 8.76
N GLU A 22 -0.31 2.58 7.62
CA GLU A 22 -1.02 1.37 7.23
C GLU A 22 -0.02 0.22 7.18
N TYR A 23 -0.41 -0.92 7.73
CA TYR A 23 0.39 -2.12 7.70
C TYR A 23 -0.34 -3.16 6.86
N TYR A 24 0.38 -3.79 5.94
CA TYR A 24 -0.23 -4.78 5.06
C TYR A 24 -0.18 -6.17 5.70
N PRO A 25 -1.11 -7.06 5.32
CA PRO A 25 -1.01 -8.47 5.66
C PRO A 25 0.33 -9.07 5.21
N LEU A 26 0.82 -10.05 5.97
CA LEU A 26 1.98 -10.83 5.56
C LEU A 26 1.69 -11.54 4.23
N ALA A 27 2.64 -11.49 3.31
CA ALA A 27 2.51 -12.12 1.99
C ALA A 27 3.75 -12.96 1.66
N GLN A 28 3.57 -14.08 0.96
CA GLN A 28 4.69 -14.84 0.41
C GLN A 28 5.12 -14.25 -0.93
N LEU A 29 6.41 -14.02 -1.07
CA LEU A 29 7.04 -13.56 -2.31
C LEU A 29 7.86 -14.68 -2.91
N LYS A 30 7.83 -14.76 -4.23
CA LYS A 30 8.68 -15.61 -5.04
C LYS A 30 9.48 -14.73 -5.98
N ARG A 31 10.80 -14.89 -5.98
CA ARG A 31 11.68 -14.28 -6.97
C ARG A 31 12.53 -15.36 -7.60
N CYS A 32 12.58 -15.39 -8.93
CA CYS A 32 13.41 -16.33 -9.67
C CYS A 32 14.51 -15.59 -10.43
N ASP A 33 15.56 -16.32 -10.79
CA ASP A 33 16.54 -15.85 -11.77
C ASP A 33 15.88 -15.53 -13.13
N ALA A 34 16.64 -14.88 -14.02
CA ALA A 34 16.14 -14.49 -15.34
C ALA A 34 15.66 -15.67 -16.21
N GLN A 35 16.12 -16.89 -15.90
CA GLN A 35 15.79 -18.12 -16.62
C GLN A 35 14.64 -18.89 -15.96
N GLN A 36 14.11 -18.38 -14.85
CA GLN A 36 13.09 -18.99 -13.99
C GLN A 36 13.46 -20.37 -13.43
N LYS A 37 14.75 -20.73 -13.41
CA LYS A 37 15.21 -22.06 -13.00
C LYS A 37 15.47 -22.16 -11.50
N GLN A 38 16.00 -21.10 -10.90
CA GLN A 38 16.21 -21.02 -9.47
C GLN A 38 15.32 -19.96 -8.88
N CYS A 39 14.51 -20.33 -7.89
CA CYS A 39 13.59 -19.42 -7.21
C CYS A 39 13.85 -19.44 -5.71
N ALA A 40 13.82 -18.25 -5.12
CA ALA A 40 13.84 -18.04 -3.69
C ALA A 40 12.50 -17.50 -3.21
N TRP A 41 12.13 -17.89 -2.00
CA TRP A 41 10.88 -17.50 -1.36
C TRP A 41 11.14 -16.74 -0.07
N GLY A 42 10.31 -15.74 0.21
CA GLY A 42 10.37 -14.97 1.44
C GLY A 42 8.99 -14.57 1.90
N VAL A 43 8.87 -14.22 3.17
CA VAL A 43 7.69 -13.58 3.72
C VAL A 43 7.93 -12.08 3.76
N MET A 44 7.04 -11.33 3.14
CA MET A 44 7.02 -9.88 3.13
C MET A 44 6.23 -9.34 4.31
N ARG A 45 6.84 -8.37 4.99
CA ARG A 45 6.16 -7.40 5.85
C ARG A 45 6.30 -6.04 5.20
N ALA A 46 5.18 -5.37 4.95
CA ALA A 46 5.18 -4.03 4.37
C ALA A 46 4.43 -3.05 5.28
N GLN A 47 4.83 -1.79 5.22
CA GLN A 47 4.21 -0.69 5.95
C GLN A 47 4.26 0.59 5.11
N ARG A 48 3.12 1.28 5.00
CA ARG A 48 3.04 2.64 4.49
C ARG A 48 3.04 3.63 5.66
N SER A 49 3.82 4.70 5.55
CA SER A 49 3.81 5.79 6.54
C SER A 49 2.48 6.54 6.54
N ALA A 50 2.24 7.33 7.59
CA ALA A 50 1.25 8.40 7.50
C ALA A 50 1.64 9.33 6.33
N PRO A 51 0.70 9.65 5.42
CA PRO A 51 0.96 10.55 4.32
C PRO A 51 0.96 12.01 4.81
N SER A 52 1.79 12.83 4.17
CA SER A 52 1.72 14.29 4.26
C SER A 52 1.15 14.89 2.97
N PHE A 53 0.56 16.07 3.10
CA PHE A 53 -0.14 16.74 2.00
C PHE A 53 0.32 18.19 1.89
N THR A 54 0.54 18.64 0.66
CA THR A 54 0.75 20.06 0.36
C THR A 54 -0.19 20.48 -0.77
N TYR A 55 -0.82 21.64 -0.65
CA TYR A 55 -1.64 22.19 -1.72
C TYR A 55 -0.83 22.41 -2.99
N ALA A 56 -1.45 22.13 -4.13
CA ALA A 56 -0.92 22.38 -5.45
C ALA A 56 -2.03 23.00 -6.32
N ASP A 57 -1.67 23.66 -7.42
CA ASP A 57 -2.69 24.23 -8.31
C ASP A 57 -3.58 23.11 -8.89
N GLY A 58 -4.90 23.26 -8.73
CA GLY A 58 -5.89 22.26 -9.11
C GLY A 58 -5.82 20.92 -8.37
N GLY A 59 -5.10 20.82 -7.23
CA GLY A 59 -4.91 19.54 -6.55
C GLY A 59 -4.13 19.57 -5.24
N VAL A 60 -3.58 18.41 -4.89
CA VAL A 60 -2.78 18.20 -3.69
C VAL A 60 -1.62 17.27 -4.03
N ASN A 61 -0.41 17.60 -3.60
CA ASN A 61 0.69 16.64 -3.60
C ASN A 61 0.61 15.81 -2.33
N MET A 62 0.53 14.49 -2.48
CA MET A 62 0.58 13.52 -1.39
C MET A 62 1.97 12.88 -1.36
N THR A 63 2.61 12.90 -0.19
CA THR A 63 3.90 12.25 0.04
C THR A 63 3.76 11.16 1.08
N PHE A 64 4.34 9.99 0.85
CA PHE A 64 4.40 8.90 1.82
C PHE A 64 5.63 8.03 1.60
N ALA A 65 6.00 7.26 2.61
CA ALA A 65 7.03 6.23 2.51
C ALA A 65 6.42 4.82 2.54
N LEU A 66 7.01 3.89 1.79
CA LEU A 66 6.75 2.47 1.84
C LEU A 66 8.00 1.75 2.34
N ALA A 67 7.89 1.06 3.46
CA ALA A 67 8.92 0.19 3.99
C ALA A 67 8.54 -1.27 3.73
N ILE A 68 9.47 -2.05 3.19
CA ILE A 68 9.32 -3.47 2.89
C ILE A 68 10.49 -4.20 3.53
N ASP A 69 10.17 -5.28 4.24
CA ASP A 69 11.10 -6.20 4.85
C ASP A 69 10.74 -7.62 4.43
N VAL A 70 11.68 -8.33 3.85
CA VAL A 70 11.52 -9.70 3.38
C VAL A 70 12.48 -10.58 4.16
N ALA A 71 11.94 -11.61 4.79
CA ALA A 71 12.74 -12.60 5.52
C ALA A 71 12.12 -13.98 5.40
N ARG A 72 12.86 -15.02 5.80
CA ARG A 72 12.35 -16.41 5.84
C ARG A 72 11.12 -16.53 6.75
N ARG A 73 11.07 -15.79 7.85
CA ARG A 73 9.95 -15.76 8.81
C ARG A 73 9.64 -14.31 9.15
N GLN A 74 8.36 -13.96 9.16
CA GLN A 74 7.88 -12.68 9.62
C GLN A 74 6.75 -12.87 10.62
N GLU A 75 6.65 -11.92 11.53
CA GLU A 75 5.57 -11.84 12.51
C GLU A 75 5.07 -10.41 12.58
N VAL A 76 3.74 -10.26 12.65
CA VAL A 76 3.07 -8.98 12.83
C VAL A 76 2.14 -9.11 14.02
N ARG A 77 2.29 -8.17 14.96
CA ARG A 77 1.39 -8.02 16.10
C ARG A 77 0.75 -6.64 16.00
N GLN A 78 -0.55 -6.61 15.70
CA GLN A 78 -1.33 -5.38 15.62
C GLN A 78 -2.60 -5.51 16.44
N SER A 79 -2.67 -4.72 17.52
CA SER A 79 -3.80 -4.77 18.46
C SER A 79 -4.09 -6.22 18.89
N GLU A 80 -5.26 -6.76 18.54
CA GLU A 80 -5.70 -8.11 18.90
C GLU A 80 -5.29 -9.18 17.88
N VAL A 81 -4.74 -8.80 16.72
CA VAL A 81 -4.36 -9.74 15.67
C VAL A 81 -2.86 -10.01 15.71
N GLN A 82 -2.52 -11.29 15.86
CA GLN A 82 -1.15 -11.79 15.73
C GLN A 82 -1.09 -12.75 14.55
N THR A 83 -0.20 -12.48 13.61
CA THR A 83 0.00 -13.33 12.44
C THR A 83 1.48 -13.62 12.28
N ALA A 84 1.79 -14.88 12.02
CA ALA A 84 3.15 -15.35 11.74
C ALA A 84 3.12 -16.19 10.47
N MET A 85 4.19 -16.09 9.67
CA MET A 85 4.35 -16.87 8.46
C MET A 85 5.83 -17.17 8.25
N ALA A 86 6.13 -18.36 7.72
CA ALA A 86 7.49 -18.81 7.48
C ALA A 86 7.61 -19.63 6.20
N ILE A 87 8.78 -19.54 5.55
CA ILE A 87 9.17 -20.38 4.42
C ILE A 87 9.93 -21.62 4.94
N PRO A 88 9.55 -22.85 4.52
CA PRO A 88 10.21 -24.10 4.90
C PRO A 88 11.73 -24.10 4.67
N GLN A 89 12.49 -24.77 5.56
CA GLN A 89 13.96 -24.70 5.57
C GLN A 89 14.62 -25.25 4.30
N ASP A 90 14.00 -26.24 3.67
CA ASP A 90 14.41 -26.88 2.41
C ASP A 90 14.20 -25.99 1.17
N VAL A 91 13.50 -24.86 1.33
CA VAL A 91 13.31 -23.87 0.27
C VAL A 91 14.34 -22.74 0.40
N ALA A 92 14.94 -22.35 -0.73
CA ALA A 92 15.85 -21.21 -0.79
C ALA A 92 15.16 -19.93 -0.30
N ALA A 93 15.81 -19.20 0.60
CA ALA A 93 15.24 -18.01 1.22
C ALA A 93 15.56 -16.74 0.43
N LEU A 94 14.54 -15.90 0.25
CA LEU A 94 14.67 -14.51 -0.13
C LEU A 94 14.76 -13.66 1.13
N ALA A 95 15.70 -12.73 1.16
CA ALA A 95 15.82 -11.73 2.22
C ALA A 95 16.21 -10.38 1.65
N GLY A 96 15.77 -9.31 2.29
CA GLY A 96 16.14 -7.95 1.91
C GLY A 96 15.18 -6.91 2.48
N THR A 97 15.66 -5.67 2.54
CA THR A 97 14.88 -4.53 3.01
C THR A 97 14.87 -3.45 1.93
N GLN A 98 13.78 -2.69 1.88
CA GLN A 98 13.62 -1.60 0.93
C GLN A 98 12.79 -0.50 1.59
N GLN A 99 13.21 0.75 1.38
CA GLN A 99 12.45 1.93 1.80
C GLN A 99 12.34 2.88 0.62
N LEU A 100 11.11 3.16 0.22
CA LEU A 100 10.80 4.05 -0.89
C LEU A 100 10.03 5.25 -0.38
N GLN A 101 10.31 6.43 -0.94
CA GLN A 101 9.49 7.61 -0.76
C GLN A 101 8.81 7.95 -2.07
N HIS A 102 7.50 8.17 -2.02
CA HIS A 102 6.68 8.53 -3.16
C HIS A 102 6.07 9.91 -2.94
N THR A 103 6.10 10.74 -3.98
CA THR A 103 5.35 12.01 -4.04
C THR A 103 4.47 11.95 -5.28
N ILE A 104 3.18 12.21 -5.12
CA ILE A 104 2.19 12.06 -6.17
C ILE A 104 1.30 13.29 -6.20
N GLY A 105 1.22 13.94 -7.36
CA GLY A 105 0.29 15.04 -7.60
C GLY A 105 -1.10 14.50 -7.92
N LEU A 106 -2.06 14.74 -7.03
CA LEU A 106 -3.44 14.34 -7.17
C LEU A 106 -4.27 15.54 -7.65
N LYS A 107 -4.87 15.43 -8.84
CA LYS A 107 -5.85 16.42 -9.30
C LYS A 107 -7.20 16.19 -8.60
N TYR A 108 -7.91 17.26 -8.28
CA TYR A 108 -9.24 17.14 -7.68
C TYR A 108 -10.21 16.39 -8.60
N GLY A 109 -10.99 15.47 -8.03
CA GLY A 109 -11.98 14.67 -8.76
C GLY A 109 -11.40 13.65 -9.75
N LYS A 110 -10.08 13.47 -9.79
CA LYS A 110 -9.43 12.48 -10.65
C LYS A 110 -8.89 11.32 -9.82
N VAL A 111 -9.28 10.10 -10.19
CA VAL A 111 -8.74 8.88 -9.61
C VAL A 111 -7.37 8.60 -10.24
N GLU A 112 -6.36 8.52 -9.39
CA GLU A 112 -5.02 8.06 -9.77
C GLU A 112 -4.82 6.62 -9.29
N GLN A 113 -4.21 5.79 -10.14
CA GLN A 113 -3.79 4.43 -9.80
C GLN A 113 -2.27 4.40 -9.66
N MET A 114 -1.79 3.82 -8.56
CA MET A 114 -0.36 3.60 -8.34
C MET A 114 -0.11 2.13 -8.08
N GLU A 115 0.92 1.62 -8.74
CA GLU A 115 1.43 0.27 -8.55
C GLU A 115 2.79 0.40 -7.88
N LEU A 116 2.92 -0.23 -6.72
CA LEU A 116 4.13 -0.29 -5.93
C LEU A 116 4.72 -1.70 -6.07
N ASP A 117 5.94 -1.87 -5.59
CA ASP A 117 6.60 -3.17 -5.63
C ASP A 117 5.78 -4.24 -4.90
N PHE A 118 6.03 -5.50 -5.28
CA PHE A 118 5.46 -6.69 -4.64
C PHE A 118 3.92 -6.78 -4.67
N GLY A 119 3.30 -6.19 -5.70
CA GLY A 119 1.87 -6.33 -5.98
C GLY A 119 0.97 -5.41 -5.15
N VAL A 120 1.56 -4.49 -4.38
CA VAL A 120 0.82 -3.45 -3.65
C VAL A 120 0.28 -2.45 -4.66
N ARG A 121 -1.02 -2.16 -4.62
CA ARG A 121 -1.67 -1.21 -5.53
C ARG A 121 -2.67 -0.35 -4.80
N TYR A 122 -2.69 0.94 -5.14
CA TYR A 122 -3.68 1.89 -4.63
C TYR A 122 -4.47 2.58 -5.75
N GLN A 123 -5.69 2.96 -5.40
CA GLN A 123 -6.47 3.96 -6.11
C GLN A 123 -6.74 5.11 -5.13
N VAL A 124 -6.36 6.32 -5.51
CA VAL A 124 -6.43 7.50 -4.64
C VAL A 124 -7.07 8.64 -5.42
N CYS A 125 -7.88 9.46 -4.75
CA CYS A 125 -8.53 10.61 -5.34
C CYS A 125 -8.62 11.73 -4.30
N ALA A 126 -8.39 12.97 -4.72
CA ALA A 126 -8.51 14.15 -3.88
C ALA A 126 -9.86 14.83 -4.13
N GLN A 127 -10.53 15.27 -3.06
CA GLN A 127 -11.78 16.02 -3.15
C GLN A 127 -11.66 17.31 -2.35
N ARG A 128 -12.21 18.39 -2.90
CA ARG A 128 -12.51 19.60 -2.15
C ARG A 128 -13.80 19.42 -1.38
N LEU A 129 -13.92 20.18 -0.30
CA LEU A 129 -15.09 20.21 0.55
C LEU A 129 -15.68 21.62 0.52
N ASP A 130 -17.00 21.73 0.51
CA ASP A 130 -17.68 23.00 0.73
C ASP A 130 -17.63 23.43 2.21
N ALA A 131 -18.22 24.60 2.52
CA ALA A 131 -18.29 25.12 3.88
C ALA A 131 -19.09 24.23 4.85
N ALA A 132 -19.99 23.36 4.35
CA ALA A 132 -20.71 22.36 5.13
C ALA A 132 -19.92 21.04 5.27
N GLY A 133 -18.72 20.97 4.70
CA GLY A 133 -17.87 19.79 4.69
C GLY A 133 -18.34 18.70 3.73
N LYS A 134 -19.20 19.01 2.75
CA LYS A 134 -19.61 18.06 1.71
C LYS A 134 -18.60 18.06 0.57
N ALA A 135 -18.28 16.88 0.05
CA ALA A 135 -17.43 16.77 -1.13
C ALA A 135 -18.10 17.41 -2.35
N ILE A 136 -17.37 18.29 -3.03
CA ILE A 136 -17.85 18.96 -4.26
C ILE A 136 -17.31 18.31 -5.53
N ASP A 137 -16.24 17.53 -5.41
CA ASP A 137 -15.68 16.74 -6.51
C ASP A 137 -16.16 15.29 -6.40
N GLN A 138 -16.33 14.62 -7.54
CA GLN A 138 -16.69 13.20 -7.59
C GLN A 138 -15.44 12.34 -7.75
N CYS A 139 -15.34 11.24 -6.98
CA CYS A 139 -14.24 10.28 -7.05
C CYS A 139 -14.79 8.88 -7.29
N ASP A 140 -14.82 8.46 -8.54
CA ASP A 140 -15.37 7.17 -8.96
C ASP A 140 -14.36 6.03 -8.75
N ILE A 141 -14.06 5.72 -7.49
CA ILE A 141 -13.30 4.52 -7.13
C ILE A 141 -14.31 3.38 -7.00
N PRO A 142 -14.40 2.45 -7.98
CA PRO A 142 -15.47 1.47 -8.04
C PRO A 142 -15.44 0.57 -6.80
N PHE A 143 -16.51 0.50 -6.01
CA PHE A 143 -16.65 -0.48 -4.93
C PHE A 143 -16.63 -1.88 -5.54
N ILE A 144 -15.82 -2.77 -4.97
CA ILE A 144 -15.81 -4.20 -5.28
C ILE A 144 -16.01 -4.91 -3.96
#